data_AF-A0A528I4I8-F1
#
_entry.id   AF-A0A528I4I8-F1
#
_cell.length_a   1.000
_cell.length_b   1.000
_cell.length_c   1.000
_cell.angle_alpha   90.00
_cell.angle_beta   90.00
_cell.angle_gamma   90.00
#
_symmetry.space_group_name_H-M   'P 1'
#
loop_
_entity.id
_entity.type
_entity.pdbx_description
1 polymer ?
#
loop_
_entity_poly.entity_id
_entity_poly.type
_entity_poly.pdbx_seq_one_letter_code
_entity_poly.pdbx_strand_id
1 'polypeptide(L)'
;HAVREEGEAVRRCTGGLICPAQAVERLRHFVSRGAFDIEGLGEKQIEFFFHAEDPSLRIYSPADIFTLKARQAASLTKLENVDGFGATSVRKLFAAIDDRRQVEFSRFLYALGIRHIGETNAKRLARHFLSFAAFRETGQSAVMPTGKGDPGNAAWQELNGISGIGSIVAEAVVDFFAEDHNRQALDALLAEVTVLDEEPVGRVSSPVSGKTVVFTGALEKMSRDEAKAMAEKLGAKVAG
;
A
#
# COMPACT_ATOMS: atom_id res chain seq x y z
N HIS A 1 2.57 -25.18 2.74
CA HIS A 1 4.00 -25.44 2.96
C HIS A 1 4.68 -24.14 3.38
N ALA A 2 5.78 -24.17 4.13
CA ALA A 2 6.47 -22.96 4.58
C ALA A 2 7.98 -23.07 4.32
N VAL A 3 8.55 -22.04 3.71
CA VAL A 3 9.95 -21.98 3.25
C VAL A 3 10.67 -20.81 3.94
N ARG A 4 11.97 -20.97 4.16
CA ARG A 4 12.88 -19.89 4.55
C ARG A 4 13.83 -19.66 3.38
N GLU A 5 13.76 -18.50 2.77
CA GLU A 5 14.67 -18.13 1.68
C GLU A 5 16.11 -17.97 2.21
N GLU A 6 17.09 -18.11 1.33
CA GLU A 6 18.50 -17.98 1.69
C GLU A 6 18.78 -16.54 2.16
N GLY A 7 19.44 -16.39 3.31
CA GLY A 7 19.70 -15.09 3.93
C GLY A 7 18.55 -14.52 4.79
N GLU A 8 17.37 -15.15 4.80
CA GLU A 8 16.25 -14.70 5.64
C GLU A 8 16.17 -15.45 6.99
N ALA A 9 15.86 -14.72 8.07
CA ALA A 9 15.65 -15.32 9.39
C ALA A 9 14.26 -15.98 9.54
N VAL A 10 13.26 -15.53 8.76
CA VAL A 10 11.85 -15.86 8.94
C VAL A 10 11.40 -16.94 7.95
N ARG A 11 10.72 -17.98 8.46
CA ARG A 11 9.98 -18.94 7.62
C ARG A 11 8.63 -18.35 7.25
N ARG A 12 8.25 -18.43 5.99
CA ARG A 12 6.96 -17.93 5.50
C ARG A 12 6.16 -19.02 4.81
N CYS A 13 4.85 -18.98 4.98
CA CYS A 13 3.95 -19.84 4.23
C CYS A 13 4.06 -19.49 2.74
N THR A 14 4.26 -20.48 1.88
CA THR A 14 4.34 -20.32 0.42
C THR A 14 2.99 -20.41 -0.27
N GLY A 15 1.91 -20.51 0.53
CA GLY A 15 0.56 -20.66 0.00
C GLY A 15 0.04 -19.41 -0.72
N GLY A 16 0.74 -18.27 -0.65
CA GLY A 16 0.49 -17.09 -1.48
C GLY A 16 -0.99 -16.74 -1.58
N LEU A 17 -1.50 -16.75 -2.82
CA LEU A 17 -2.89 -16.46 -3.16
C LEU A 17 -3.89 -17.55 -2.75
N ILE A 18 -3.42 -18.77 -2.49
CA ILE A 18 -4.26 -19.93 -2.15
C ILE A 18 -4.47 -20.01 -0.63
N CYS A 19 -3.59 -19.41 0.17
CA CYS A 19 -3.66 -19.47 1.62
C CYS A 19 -4.73 -18.49 2.16
N PRO A 20 -5.83 -18.98 2.78
CA PRO A 20 -6.87 -18.11 3.33
C PRO A 20 -6.33 -17.14 4.38
N ALA A 21 -5.43 -17.61 5.25
CA ALA A 21 -4.82 -16.77 6.27
C ALA A 21 -4.02 -15.60 5.67
N GLN A 22 -3.32 -15.81 4.54
CA GLN A 22 -2.63 -14.71 3.86
C GLN A 22 -3.60 -13.77 3.16
N ALA A 23 -4.70 -14.29 2.59
CA ALA A 23 -5.72 -13.46 1.97
C ALA A 23 -6.40 -12.55 3.00
N VAL A 24 -6.78 -13.10 4.16
CA VAL A 24 -7.33 -12.35 5.28
C VAL A 24 -6.35 -11.28 5.78
N GLU A 25 -5.07 -11.63 6.01
CA GLU A 25 -4.06 -10.65 6.46
C GLU A 25 -3.81 -9.55 5.43
N ARG A 26 -3.86 -9.85 4.13
CA ARG A 26 -3.77 -8.82 3.07
C ARG A 26 -4.95 -7.85 3.14
N LEU A 27 -6.17 -8.35 3.35
CA LEU A 27 -7.35 -7.49 3.51
C LEU A 27 -7.27 -6.65 4.80
N ARG A 28 -6.81 -7.24 5.91
CA ARG A 28 -6.58 -6.50 7.17
C ARG A 28 -5.54 -5.40 7.01
N HIS A 29 -4.45 -5.68 6.31
CA HIS A 29 -3.44 -4.68 5.95
C HIS A 29 -4.03 -3.55 5.12
N PHE A 30 -4.79 -3.89 4.08
CA PHE A 30 -5.42 -2.94 3.17
C PHE A 30 -6.32 -1.93 3.91
N VAL A 31 -7.15 -2.39 4.85
CA VAL A 31 -8.08 -1.55 5.62
C VAL A 31 -7.45 -0.88 6.84
N SER A 32 -6.18 -1.18 7.13
CA SER A 32 -5.48 -0.67 8.32
C SER A 32 -5.32 0.86 8.32
N ARG A 33 -5.04 1.42 9.50
CA ARG A 33 -4.90 2.86 9.71
C ARG A 33 -3.82 3.53 8.85
N GLY A 34 -2.75 2.81 8.49
CA GLY A 34 -1.69 3.33 7.62
C GLY A 34 -2.03 3.27 6.13
N ALA A 35 -3.06 2.48 5.76
CA ALA A 35 -3.45 2.15 4.39
C ALA A 35 -4.74 2.88 3.98
N PHE A 36 -5.88 2.20 3.83
CA PHE A 36 -7.14 2.88 3.52
C PHE A 36 -7.87 3.43 4.75
N ASP A 37 -7.56 2.95 5.97
CA ASP A 37 -8.19 3.42 7.20
C ASP A 37 -9.72 3.43 7.12
N ILE A 38 -10.31 2.25 6.87
CA ILE A 38 -11.75 2.09 6.74
C ILE A 38 -12.33 1.77 8.12
N GLU A 39 -12.92 2.80 8.75
CA GLU A 39 -13.55 2.64 10.06
C GLU A 39 -14.69 1.61 10.03
N GLY A 40 -14.72 0.75 11.05
CA GLY A 40 -15.73 -0.30 11.16
C GLY A 40 -15.44 -1.56 10.35
N LEU A 41 -14.40 -1.57 9.51
CA LEU A 41 -13.95 -2.76 8.76
C LEU A 41 -12.66 -3.33 9.37
N GLY A 42 -12.72 -3.75 10.63
CA GLY A 42 -11.58 -4.30 11.37
C GLY A 42 -11.39 -5.80 11.17
N GLU A 43 -10.47 -6.39 11.95
CA GLU A 43 -10.15 -7.83 11.95
C GLU A 43 -11.38 -8.73 11.95
N LYS A 44 -12.32 -8.52 12.90
CA LYS A 44 -13.52 -9.35 13.02
C LYS A 44 -14.44 -9.24 11.80
N GLN A 45 -14.56 -8.05 11.22
CA GLN A 45 -15.40 -7.82 10.05
C GLN A 45 -14.79 -8.43 8.79
N ILE A 46 -13.47 -8.30 8.61
CA ILE A 46 -12.77 -8.97 7.52
C ILE A 46 -12.95 -10.49 7.62
N GLU A 47 -12.76 -11.08 8.80
CA GLU A 47 -13.00 -12.52 9.02
C GLU A 47 -14.44 -12.91 8.67
N PHE A 48 -15.43 -12.14 9.15
CA PHE A 48 -16.84 -12.37 8.85
C PHE A 48 -17.12 -12.36 7.34
N PHE A 49 -16.70 -11.30 6.64
CA PHE A 49 -16.99 -11.15 5.20
C PHE A 49 -16.19 -12.14 4.35
N PHE A 50 -14.97 -12.50 4.75
CA PHE A 50 -14.17 -13.49 4.04
C PHE A 50 -14.83 -14.87 4.15
N HIS A 51 -15.30 -15.25 5.34
CA HIS A 51 -15.94 -16.55 5.55
C HIS A 51 -17.43 -16.59 5.24
N ALA A 52 -18.01 -15.48 4.77
CA ALA A 52 -19.41 -15.42 4.40
C ALA A 52 -19.74 -16.36 3.23
N GLU A 53 -20.68 -17.27 3.47
CA GLU A 53 -21.18 -18.18 2.42
C GLU A 53 -21.99 -17.42 1.36
N ASP A 54 -22.73 -16.38 1.77
CA ASP A 54 -23.51 -15.51 0.89
C ASP A 54 -22.59 -14.71 -0.06
N PRO A 55 -22.68 -14.93 -1.39
CA PRO A 55 -21.88 -14.19 -2.37
C PRO A 55 -22.08 -12.67 -2.34
N SER A 56 -23.21 -12.19 -1.83
CA SER A 56 -23.51 -10.75 -1.71
C SER A 56 -22.81 -10.09 -0.51
N LEU A 57 -22.21 -10.87 0.38
CA LEU A 57 -21.45 -10.41 1.56
C LEU A 57 -19.94 -10.67 1.44
N ARG A 58 -19.56 -11.58 0.55
CA ARG A 58 -18.19 -12.07 0.42
C ARG A 58 -17.18 -11.00 0.06
N ILE A 59 -16.03 -10.98 0.74
CA ILE A 59 -14.88 -10.12 0.39
C ILE A 59 -13.61 -10.98 0.29
N TYR A 60 -13.07 -11.15 -0.90
CA TYR A 60 -11.82 -11.88 -1.16
C TYR A 60 -10.70 -10.99 -1.69
N SER A 61 -11.06 -9.83 -2.22
CA SER A 61 -10.14 -8.83 -2.76
C SER A 61 -10.49 -7.43 -2.27
N PRO A 62 -9.54 -6.48 -2.32
CA PRO A 62 -9.83 -5.09 -1.98
C PRO A 62 -10.98 -4.46 -2.77
N ALA A 63 -11.14 -4.79 -4.06
CA ALA A 63 -12.23 -4.28 -4.88
C ALA A 63 -13.61 -4.71 -4.36
N ASP A 64 -13.72 -5.91 -3.79
CA ASP A 64 -14.98 -6.43 -3.22
C ASP A 64 -15.52 -5.57 -2.07
N ILE A 65 -14.63 -4.85 -1.36
CA ILE A 65 -15.00 -3.92 -0.29
C ILE A 65 -15.86 -2.79 -0.87
N PHE A 66 -15.42 -2.18 -1.97
CA PHE A 66 -16.08 -1.03 -2.59
C PHE A 66 -17.35 -1.40 -3.35
N THR A 67 -17.47 -2.65 -3.80
CA THR A 67 -18.68 -3.17 -4.45
C THR A 67 -19.71 -3.74 -3.48
N LEU A 68 -19.36 -3.91 -2.19
CA LEU A 68 -20.21 -4.56 -1.18
C LEU A 68 -21.60 -3.92 -1.09
N LYS A 69 -21.66 -2.58 -1.06
CA LYS A 69 -22.92 -1.83 -0.95
C LYS A 69 -23.85 -2.10 -2.13
N ALA A 70 -23.31 -2.14 -3.35
CA ALA A 70 -24.09 -2.42 -4.56
C ALA A 70 -24.63 -3.85 -4.56
N ARG A 71 -23.80 -4.83 -4.17
CA ARG A 71 -24.23 -6.23 -4.01
C ARG A 71 -25.32 -6.37 -2.94
N GLN A 72 -25.20 -5.65 -1.82
CA GLN A 72 -26.21 -5.64 -0.76
C GLN A 72 -27.51 -4.93 -1.15
N ALA A 73 -27.47 -3.94 -2.03
CA ALA A 73 -28.68 -3.33 -2.57
C ALA A 73 -29.53 -4.35 -3.36
N ALA A 74 -28.88 -5.19 -4.16
CA ALA A 74 -29.53 -6.24 -4.95
C ALA A 74 -29.85 -7.53 -4.17
N SER A 75 -29.23 -7.75 -3.00
CA SER A 75 -29.43 -8.96 -2.21
C SER A 75 -30.81 -9.02 -1.54
N LEU A 76 -31.38 -10.22 -1.45
CA LEU A 76 -32.59 -10.50 -0.67
C LEU A 76 -32.29 -10.52 0.84
N THR A 77 -31.10 -11.00 1.21
CA THR A 77 -30.62 -11.04 2.59
C THR A 77 -29.82 -9.77 2.86
N LYS A 78 -30.42 -8.85 3.62
CA LYS A 78 -29.73 -7.61 4.00
C LYS A 78 -28.75 -7.85 5.14
N LEU A 79 -27.56 -7.29 5.02
CA LEU A 79 -26.52 -7.29 6.06
C LEU A 79 -27.07 -6.75 7.38
N GLU A 80 -28.01 -5.80 7.33
CA GLU A 80 -28.60 -5.21 8.52
C GLU A 80 -29.43 -6.18 9.39
N ASN A 81 -29.79 -7.34 8.82
CA ASN A 81 -30.51 -8.42 9.50
C ASN A 81 -29.57 -9.51 10.03
N VAL A 82 -28.26 -9.37 9.85
CA VAL A 82 -27.26 -10.29 10.40
C VAL A 82 -26.89 -9.84 11.82
N ASP A 83 -26.78 -10.78 12.74
CA ASP A 83 -26.39 -10.48 14.12
C ASP A 83 -25.03 -9.75 14.17
N GLY A 84 -24.95 -8.71 15.01
CA GLY A 84 -23.80 -7.80 15.07
C GLY A 84 -23.76 -6.69 14.00
N PHE A 85 -24.66 -6.69 13.01
CA PHE A 85 -24.73 -5.68 11.96
C PHE A 85 -26.07 -4.94 11.97
N GLY A 86 -26.39 -4.15 13.00
CA GLY A 86 -27.63 -3.34 12.97
C GLY A 86 -27.63 -2.25 11.86
N ALA A 87 -28.81 -1.79 11.44
CA ALA A 87 -28.99 -0.80 10.35
C ALA A 87 -28.09 0.45 10.46
N THR A 88 -27.90 0.99 11.66
CA THR A 88 -26.98 2.14 11.87
C THR A 88 -25.52 1.77 11.69
N SER A 89 -25.11 0.57 12.09
CA SER A 89 -23.74 0.06 11.90
C SER A 89 -23.45 -0.11 10.41
N VAL A 90 -24.36 -0.75 9.68
CA VAL A 90 -24.25 -0.96 8.24
C VAL A 90 -24.18 0.35 7.47
N ARG A 91 -25.04 1.33 7.80
CA ARG A 91 -24.99 2.66 7.19
C ARG A 91 -23.64 3.35 7.41
N LYS A 92 -23.08 3.25 8.62
CA LYS A 92 -21.76 3.82 8.93
C LYS A 92 -20.63 3.11 8.18
N LEU A 93 -20.66 1.78 8.12
CA LEU A 93 -19.69 0.99 7.37
C LEU A 93 -19.66 1.40 5.89
N PHE A 94 -20.83 1.48 5.24
CA PHE A 94 -20.90 1.89 3.85
C PHE A 94 -20.44 3.33 3.62
N ALA A 95 -20.73 4.25 4.53
CA ALA A 95 -20.20 5.61 4.46
C ALA A 95 -18.66 5.61 4.59
N ALA A 96 -18.10 4.88 5.55
CA ALA A 96 -16.66 4.78 5.74
C ALA A 96 -15.93 4.18 4.52
N ILE A 97 -16.54 3.21 3.84
CA ILE A 97 -16.02 2.66 2.58
C ILE A 97 -16.05 3.72 1.47
N ASP A 98 -17.19 4.40 1.30
CA ASP A 98 -17.36 5.41 0.24
C ASP A 98 -16.41 6.62 0.46
N ASP A 99 -16.18 7.02 1.70
CA ASP A 99 -15.24 8.11 2.10
C ASP A 99 -13.78 7.79 1.75
N ARG A 100 -13.46 6.53 1.47
CA ARG A 100 -12.11 6.05 1.12
C ARG A 100 -11.97 5.66 -0.34
N ARG A 101 -12.90 6.10 -1.20
CA ARG A 101 -12.76 5.97 -2.67
C ARG A 101 -11.72 6.90 -3.27
N GLN A 102 -11.33 7.96 -2.55
CA GLN A 102 -10.18 8.79 -2.91
C GLN A 102 -9.09 8.58 -1.87
N VAL A 103 -7.87 8.29 -2.32
CA VAL A 103 -6.76 7.95 -1.43
C VAL A 103 -5.45 8.51 -1.97
N GLU A 104 -4.62 9.03 -1.07
CA GLU A 104 -3.27 9.51 -1.39
C GLU A 104 -2.41 8.38 -1.96
N PHE A 105 -1.61 8.69 -2.98
CA PHE A 105 -0.79 7.69 -3.66
C PHE A 105 0.15 6.91 -2.72
N SER A 106 0.81 7.57 -1.77
CA SER A 106 1.66 6.86 -0.79
C SER A 106 0.88 5.83 0.05
N ARG A 107 -0.34 6.16 0.48
CA ARG A 107 -1.22 5.26 1.23
C ARG A 107 -1.74 4.13 0.36
N PHE A 108 -2.12 4.43 -0.88
CA PHE A 108 -2.53 3.44 -1.86
C PHE A 108 -1.44 2.40 -2.09
N LEU A 109 -0.21 2.85 -2.36
CA LEU A 109 0.93 1.99 -2.63
C LEU A 109 1.30 1.12 -1.42
N TYR A 110 1.23 1.69 -0.21
CA TYR A 110 1.39 0.90 1.01
C TYR A 110 0.30 -0.17 1.14
N ALA A 111 -0.96 0.16 0.86
CA ALA A 111 -2.10 -0.74 0.97
C ALA A 111 -2.02 -1.96 0.03
N LEU A 112 -1.33 -1.85 -1.11
CA LEU A 112 -1.12 -2.98 -2.04
C LEU A 112 -0.34 -4.14 -1.41
N GLY A 113 0.38 -3.89 -0.30
CA GLY A 113 1.09 -4.94 0.44
C GLY A 113 2.20 -5.59 -0.38
N ILE A 114 2.84 -4.82 -1.28
CA ILE A 114 3.98 -5.29 -2.07
C ILE A 114 5.14 -5.58 -1.13
N ARG A 115 5.77 -6.75 -1.29
CA ARG A 115 6.88 -7.18 -0.44
C ARG A 115 8.00 -6.11 -0.47
N HIS A 116 8.62 -5.86 0.68
CA HIS A 116 9.65 -4.81 0.86
C HIS A 116 9.18 -3.35 0.70
N ILE A 117 7.91 -3.12 0.35
CA ILE A 117 7.32 -1.77 0.27
C ILE A 117 6.49 -1.50 1.53
N GLY A 118 7.18 -1.15 2.62
CA GLY A 118 6.55 -0.58 3.81
C GLY A 118 6.19 0.90 3.62
N GLU A 119 5.55 1.50 4.63
CA GLU A 119 5.06 2.89 4.58
C GLU A 119 6.14 3.91 4.15
N THR A 120 7.37 3.76 4.66
CA THR A 120 8.50 4.64 4.29
C THR A 120 8.86 4.53 2.82
N ASN A 121 8.92 3.32 2.27
CA ASN A 121 9.26 3.10 0.86
C ASN A 121 8.12 3.54 -0.04
N ALA A 122 6.87 3.30 0.36
CA ALA A 122 5.70 3.80 -0.35
C ALA A 122 5.73 5.33 -0.46
N LYS A 123 6.03 6.05 0.63
CA LYS A 123 6.21 7.51 0.61
C LYS A 123 7.35 7.98 -0.30
N ARG A 124 8.49 7.26 -0.31
CA ARG A 124 9.62 7.61 -1.18
C ARG A 124 9.28 7.45 -2.66
N LEU A 125 8.67 6.33 -3.02
CA LEU A 125 8.19 6.07 -4.39
C LEU A 125 7.15 7.12 -4.79
N ALA A 126 6.17 7.37 -3.93
CA ALA A 126 5.11 8.32 -4.23
C ALA A 126 5.62 9.75 -4.43
N ARG A 127 6.55 10.22 -3.58
CA ARG A 127 7.20 11.53 -3.74
C ARG A 127 8.08 11.66 -4.98
N HIS A 128 8.64 10.55 -5.47
CA HIS A 128 9.46 10.55 -6.68
C HIS A 128 8.58 10.63 -7.94
N PHE A 129 7.58 9.75 -8.05
CA PHE A 129 6.74 9.64 -9.25
C PHE A 129 5.59 10.63 -9.30
N LEU A 130 5.15 11.15 -8.15
CA LEU A 130 4.04 12.08 -7.93
C LEU A 130 2.66 11.52 -8.28
N SER A 131 2.52 10.83 -9.41
CA SER A 131 1.28 10.15 -9.81
C SER A 131 1.44 8.65 -9.80
N PHE A 132 0.35 7.95 -9.47
CA PHE A 132 0.31 6.50 -9.57
C PHE A 132 0.48 6.01 -11.02
N ALA A 133 -0.03 6.77 -12.00
CA ALA A 133 0.10 6.43 -13.41
C ALA A 133 1.56 6.36 -13.85
N ALA A 134 2.38 7.36 -13.49
CA ALA A 134 3.81 7.35 -13.78
C ALA A 134 4.53 6.18 -13.12
N PHE A 135 4.25 5.92 -11.84
CA PHE A 135 4.82 4.76 -11.14
C PHE A 135 4.45 3.42 -11.79
N ARG A 136 3.19 3.26 -12.19
CA ARG A 136 2.69 2.06 -12.86
C ARG A 136 3.39 1.85 -14.21
N GLU A 137 3.52 2.90 -15.02
CA GLU A 137 4.21 2.83 -16.32
C GLU A 137 5.69 2.43 -16.15
N THR A 138 6.40 3.07 -15.22
CA THR A 138 7.80 2.72 -14.92
C THR A 138 7.92 1.28 -14.41
N GLY A 139 7.05 0.86 -13.48
CA GLY A 139 7.05 -0.51 -12.96
C GLY A 139 6.78 -1.58 -14.02
N GLN A 140 5.88 -1.31 -14.97
CA GLN A 140 5.54 -2.23 -16.06
C GLN A 140 6.60 -2.29 -17.16
N SER A 141 7.31 -1.18 -17.40
CA SER A 141 8.34 -1.10 -18.44
C SER A 141 9.74 -1.46 -17.94
N ALA A 142 9.98 -1.51 -16.63
CA ALA A 142 11.26 -1.82 -16.04
C ALA A 142 11.74 -3.23 -16.40
N VAL A 143 12.97 -3.33 -16.88
CA VAL A 143 13.65 -4.58 -17.22
C VAL A 143 14.90 -4.69 -16.36
N MET A 144 14.91 -5.71 -15.51
CA MET A 144 16.01 -5.99 -14.59
C MET A 144 17.30 -6.40 -15.32
N PRO A 145 18.48 -6.14 -14.73
CA PRO A 145 19.75 -6.66 -15.18
C PRO A 145 19.73 -8.20 -15.28
N THR A 146 20.24 -8.73 -16.39
CA THR A 146 20.32 -10.17 -16.63
C THR A 146 21.71 -10.76 -16.36
N GLY A 147 22.71 -9.92 -16.10
CA GLY A 147 24.08 -10.37 -15.88
C GLY A 147 25.06 -9.26 -15.51
N LYS A 148 26.31 -9.65 -15.26
CA LYS A 148 27.38 -8.73 -14.87
C LYS A 148 27.65 -7.72 -15.99
N GLY A 149 27.48 -6.43 -15.71
CA GLY A 149 27.72 -5.34 -16.66
C GLY A 149 26.47 -4.88 -17.42
N ASP A 150 25.33 -5.56 -17.24
CA ASP A 150 24.03 -5.07 -17.69
C ASP A 150 23.46 -4.09 -16.65
N PRO A 151 23.24 -2.82 -16.98
CA PRO A 151 22.67 -1.86 -16.04
C PRO A 151 21.14 -1.97 -15.93
N GLY A 152 20.48 -2.84 -16.71
CA GLY A 152 19.04 -2.83 -16.90
C GLY A 152 18.59 -1.64 -17.76
N ASN A 153 17.29 -1.52 -18.03
CA ASN A 153 16.77 -0.41 -18.84
C ASN A 153 16.58 0.89 -18.02
N ALA A 154 16.15 1.97 -18.68
CA ALA A 154 15.99 3.28 -18.04
C ALA A 154 14.99 3.26 -16.87
N ALA A 155 13.86 2.57 -17.01
CA ALA A 155 12.84 2.45 -15.97
C ALA A 155 13.35 1.68 -14.74
N TRP A 156 14.12 0.61 -14.94
CA TRP A 156 14.81 -0.08 -13.85
C TRP A 156 15.81 0.84 -13.13
N GLN A 157 16.64 1.55 -13.90
CA GLN A 157 17.64 2.46 -13.34
C GLN A 157 16.99 3.62 -12.57
N GLU A 158 15.83 4.10 -13.01
CA GLU A 158 15.05 5.09 -12.29
C GLU A 158 14.59 4.56 -10.93
N LEU A 159 13.91 3.41 -10.89
CA LEU A 159 13.44 2.80 -9.64
C LEU A 159 14.57 2.57 -8.64
N ASN A 160 15.68 2.00 -9.12
CA ASN A 160 16.86 1.71 -8.29
C ASN A 160 17.67 2.97 -7.92
N GLY A 161 17.48 4.08 -8.64
CA GLY A 161 18.15 5.34 -8.40
C GLY A 161 17.50 6.22 -7.32
N ILE A 162 16.31 5.86 -6.84
CA ILE A 162 15.58 6.63 -5.82
C ILE A 162 16.34 6.55 -4.48
N SER A 163 16.62 7.70 -3.88
CA SER A 163 17.38 7.79 -2.62
C SER A 163 16.72 6.97 -1.50
N GLY A 164 17.42 5.95 -1.02
CA GLY A 164 16.93 5.06 0.04
C GLY A 164 16.04 3.91 -0.45
N ILE A 165 15.85 3.79 -1.76
CA ILE A 165 15.37 2.58 -2.43
C ILE A 165 16.61 1.84 -2.93
N GLY A 166 16.64 0.52 -2.73
CA GLY A 166 17.69 -0.35 -3.25
C GLY A 166 17.10 -1.42 -4.16
N SER A 167 17.97 -2.26 -4.72
CA SER A 167 17.57 -3.23 -5.76
C SER A 167 16.43 -4.15 -5.31
N ILE A 168 16.43 -4.60 -4.05
CA ILE A 168 15.36 -5.45 -3.48
C ILE A 168 13.96 -4.82 -3.61
N VAL A 169 13.86 -3.50 -3.43
CA VAL A 169 12.58 -2.81 -3.54
C VAL A 169 12.22 -2.58 -5.00
N ALA A 170 13.19 -2.26 -5.85
CA ALA A 170 12.98 -2.13 -7.30
C ALA A 170 12.55 -3.48 -7.91
N GLU A 171 13.22 -4.58 -7.55
CA GLU A 171 12.86 -5.96 -7.88
C GLU A 171 11.41 -6.26 -7.49
N ALA A 172 11.02 -5.94 -6.25
CA ALA A 172 9.65 -6.17 -5.79
C ALA A 172 8.58 -5.41 -6.59
N VAL A 173 8.91 -4.20 -7.08
CA VAL A 173 8.02 -3.45 -7.98
C VAL A 173 7.88 -4.16 -9.32
N VAL A 174 9.01 -4.56 -9.93
CA VAL A 174 9.02 -5.27 -11.22
C VAL A 174 8.25 -6.58 -11.12
N ASP A 175 8.57 -7.40 -10.11
CA ASP A 175 7.91 -8.69 -9.87
C ASP A 175 6.40 -8.52 -9.66
N PHE A 176 5.98 -7.49 -8.91
CA PHE A 176 4.56 -7.22 -8.70
C PHE A 176 3.83 -6.98 -10.03
N PHE A 177 4.40 -6.17 -10.93
CA PHE A 177 3.79 -5.86 -12.22
C PHE A 177 3.99 -6.95 -13.28
N ALA A 178 5.00 -7.82 -13.14
CA ALA A 178 5.19 -8.97 -14.03
C ALA A 178 4.03 -9.98 -13.89
N GLU A 179 3.47 -10.11 -12.70
CA GLU A 179 2.38 -11.05 -12.39
C GLU A 179 1.02 -10.58 -12.93
N ASP A 180 0.39 -11.37 -13.81
CA ASP A 180 -0.92 -11.04 -14.42
C ASP A 180 -2.04 -10.88 -13.39
N HIS A 181 -2.05 -11.73 -12.35
CA HIS A 181 -3.09 -11.70 -11.32
C HIS A 181 -3.03 -10.41 -10.48
N ASN A 182 -1.85 -9.86 -10.24
CA ASN A 182 -1.68 -8.58 -9.55
C ASN A 182 -2.20 -7.44 -10.40
N ARG A 183 -1.90 -7.45 -11.71
CA ARG A 183 -2.40 -6.45 -12.67
C ARG A 183 -3.93 -6.45 -12.73
N GLN A 184 -4.55 -7.63 -12.82
CA GLN A 184 -6.01 -7.76 -12.83
C GLN A 184 -6.66 -7.28 -11.52
N ALA A 185 -6.10 -7.66 -10.37
CA ALA A 185 -6.60 -7.22 -9.07
C ALA A 185 -6.46 -5.70 -8.89
N LEU A 186 -5.35 -5.13 -9.36
CA LEU A 186 -5.11 -3.69 -9.35
C LEU A 186 -6.10 -2.95 -10.26
N ASP A 187 -6.36 -3.45 -11.47
CA ASP A 187 -7.32 -2.86 -12.40
C ASP A 187 -8.75 -2.89 -11.85
N ALA A 188 -9.15 -3.99 -11.21
CA ALA A 188 -10.44 -4.09 -10.54
C ALA A 188 -10.57 -3.08 -9.39
N LEU A 189 -9.49 -2.86 -8.62
CA LEU A 189 -9.48 -1.86 -7.55
C LEU A 189 -9.55 -0.43 -8.12
N LEU A 190 -8.78 -0.11 -9.15
CA LEU A 190 -8.76 1.22 -9.78
C LEU A 190 -10.07 1.57 -10.50
N ALA A 191 -10.91 0.58 -10.82
CA ALA A 191 -12.27 0.84 -11.28
C ALA A 191 -13.18 1.42 -10.18
N GLU A 192 -12.84 1.19 -8.91
CA GLU A 192 -13.66 1.57 -7.75
C GLU A 192 -13.11 2.77 -6.97
N VAL A 193 -11.80 3.07 -7.12
CA VAL A 193 -11.09 4.12 -6.37
C VAL A 193 -10.27 5.03 -7.28
N THR A 194 -10.11 6.28 -6.87
CA THR A 194 -9.23 7.25 -7.48
C THR A 194 -8.00 7.45 -6.60
N VAL A 195 -6.83 7.27 -7.19
CA VAL A 195 -5.56 7.58 -6.51
C VAL A 195 -5.25 9.05 -6.75
N LEU A 196 -5.10 9.80 -5.66
CA LEU A 196 -4.74 11.21 -5.68
C LEU A 196 -3.22 11.34 -5.83
N ASP A 197 -2.80 12.27 -6.68
CA ASP A 197 -1.39 12.59 -6.86
C ASP A 197 -0.79 13.14 -5.57
N GLU A 198 0.48 12.81 -5.31
CA GLU A 198 1.26 13.46 -4.27
C GLU A 198 1.57 14.89 -4.70
N GLU A 199 1.45 15.82 -3.76
CA GLU A 199 2.00 17.14 -3.96
C GLU A 199 3.53 17.01 -4.08
N PRO A 200 4.14 17.65 -5.10
CA PRO A 200 5.58 17.80 -5.11
C PRO A 200 5.97 18.41 -3.76
N VAL A 201 6.91 17.78 -3.06
CA VAL A 201 7.62 18.50 -2.02
C VAL A 201 8.25 19.65 -2.78
N GLY A 202 7.65 20.84 -2.68
CA GLY A 202 8.16 22.02 -3.36
C GLY A 202 9.65 22.09 -3.06
N ARG A 203 10.46 22.67 -3.96
CA ARG A 203 11.80 23.09 -3.54
C ARG A 203 11.57 24.05 -2.38
N VAL A 204 11.57 23.51 -1.16
CA VAL A 204 11.60 24.32 0.02
C VAL A 204 12.97 24.96 -0.13
N SER A 205 12.96 26.22 -0.54
CA SER A 205 14.11 27.10 -0.42
C SER A 205 14.33 27.21 1.09
N SER A 206 14.99 26.20 1.62
CA SER A 206 15.29 26.02 3.01
C SER A 206 16.81 25.98 3.09
N PRO A 207 17.41 26.57 4.13
CA PRO A 207 18.86 26.51 4.33
C PRO A 207 19.42 25.08 4.43
N VAL A 208 18.55 24.09 4.63
CA VAL A 208 18.90 22.67 4.81
C VAL A 208 18.52 21.80 3.60
N SER A 209 17.89 22.38 2.57
CA SER A 209 17.50 21.65 1.37
C SER A 209 18.73 21.07 0.65
N GLY A 210 18.68 19.77 0.35
CA GLY A 210 19.78 19.01 -0.25
C GLY A 210 20.95 18.70 0.68
N LYS A 211 20.95 19.18 1.93
CA LYS A 211 22.01 18.91 2.91
C LYS A 211 21.72 17.65 3.71
N THR A 212 22.78 16.99 4.17
CA THR A 212 22.66 15.90 5.14
C THR A 212 22.70 16.47 6.56
N VAL A 213 21.65 16.25 7.34
CA VAL A 213 21.50 16.72 8.73
C VAL A 213 21.64 15.53 9.68
N VAL A 214 22.52 15.68 10.68
CA VAL A 214 22.74 14.70 11.74
C VAL A 214 22.30 15.32 13.06
N PHE A 215 21.39 14.65 13.77
CA PHE A 215 20.93 15.08 15.08
C PHE A 215 21.72 14.38 16.19
N THR A 216 22.66 15.10 16.79
CA THR A 216 23.47 14.60 17.91
C THR A 216 22.97 15.16 19.24
N GLY A 217 22.95 14.33 20.29
CA GLY A 217 22.54 14.74 21.64
C GLY A 217 21.03 14.69 21.89
N ALA A 218 20.62 15.22 23.04
CA ALA A 218 19.21 15.40 23.41
C ALA A 218 18.68 16.73 22.85
N LEU A 219 17.45 16.73 22.33
CA LEU A 219 16.80 17.91 21.78
C LEU A 219 15.82 18.47 22.83
N GLU A 220 15.86 19.78 23.08
CA GLU A 220 15.06 20.42 24.14
C GLU A 220 13.59 20.66 23.75
N LYS A 221 13.32 20.90 22.46
CA LYS A 221 12.02 21.41 21.98
C LYS A 221 11.14 20.38 21.28
N MET A 222 11.71 19.26 20.86
CA MET A 222 11.01 18.24 20.09
C MET A 222 11.74 16.90 20.22
N SER A 223 11.02 15.83 19.96
CA SER A 223 11.61 14.51 19.84
C SER A 223 12.52 14.42 18.61
N ARG A 224 13.43 13.45 18.64
CA ARG A 224 14.32 13.19 17.51
C ARG A 224 13.53 12.85 16.25
N ASP A 225 12.44 12.10 16.37
CA ASP A 225 11.62 11.69 15.21
C ASP A 225 10.87 12.88 14.60
N GLU A 226 10.38 13.81 15.43
CA GLU A 226 9.80 15.08 14.95
C GLU A 226 10.83 15.95 14.24
N ALA A 227 12.07 16.02 14.77
CA ALA A 227 13.15 16.77 14.15
C ALA A 227 13.56 16.19 12.79
N LYS A 228 13.62 14.85 12.68
CA LYS A 228 13.88 14.15 11.42
C LYS A 228 12.78 14.43 10.40
N ALA A 229 11.52 14.26 10.78
CA ALA A 229 10.38 14.52 9.90
C ALA A 229 10.34 15.97 9.41
N MET A 230 10.67 16.93 10.29
CA MET A 230 10.75 18.35 9.94
C MET A 230 11.90 18.63 8.97
N ALA A 231 13.09 18.07 9.20
CA ALA A 231 14.24 18.24 8.31
C ALA A 231 13.97 17.64 6.92
N GLU A 232 13.36 16.45 6.86
CA GLU A 232 12.96 15.82 5.59
C GLU A 232 11.90 16.66 4.85
N LYS A 233 10.92 17.23 5.58
CA LYS A 233 9.92 18.14 5.01
C LYS A 233 10.56 19.41 4.43
N LEU A 234 11.68 19.85 4.99
CA LEU A 234 12.48 20.99 4.50
C LEU A 234 13.48 20.61 3.40
N GLY A 235 13.45 19.38 2.90
CA GLY A 235 14.28 18.90 1.79
C GLY A 235 15.68 18.43 2.19
N ALA A 236 15.96 18.25 3.49
CA ALA A 236 17.22 17.70 3.96
C ALA A 236 17.21 16.16 3.88
N LYS A 237 18.38 15.56 3.66
CA LYS A 237 18.62 14.14 3.93
C LYS A 237 18.97 14.00 5.41
N VAL A 238 18.40 13.05 6.13
CA VAL A 238 18.79 12.80 7.53
C VAL A 238 19.75 11.61 7.56
N ALA A 239 20.90 11.79 8.20
CA ALA A 239 21.82 10.68 8.51
C ALA A 239 21.86 10.49 10.04
N GLY A 240 21.70 9.25 10.49
CA GLY A 240 21.70 8.89 11.91
C GLY A 240 20.64 7.88 12.28
#